data_AF-A0A7Y5ECP1-F1
#
_entry.id   AF-A0A7Y5ECP1-F1
#
_cell.length_a   1.000
_cell.length_b   1.000
_cell.length_c   1.000
_cell.angle_alpha   90.00
_cell.angle_beta   90.00
_cell.angle_gamma   90.00
#
_symmetry.space_group_name_H-M   'P 1'
#
loop_
_entity.id
_entity.type
_entity.pdbx_description
1 polymer ?
#
loop_
_entity_poly.entity_id
_entity_poly.type
_entity_poly.pdbx_seq_one_letter_code
_entity_poly.pdbx_strand_id
1 'polypeptide(L)'
;MTVSIDARGLLIDGVREGIAEGSLELGAAVRRLRVEVAKMQQTQFARMCKVSVRTLIQIEQGDGNPTLKSLNAVFKPFGLQMGVVRRATKVR
;
A
#
# COMPACT_ATOMS: atom_id res chain seq x y z
N MET A 1 -3.53 -16.41 23.39
CA MET A 1 -2.60 -16.06 22.30
C MET A 1 -3.35 -15.30 21.22
N THR A 2 -3.50 -13.97 21.34
CA THR A 2 -4.31 -13.14 20.42
C THR A 2 -3.62 -11.84 19.96
N VAL A 3 -2.37 -11.60 20.39
CA VAL A 3 -1.66 -10.32 20.18
C VAL A 3 -1.30 -10.06 18.69
N SER A 4 -1.30 -11.10 17.84
CA SER A 4 -0.78 -10.99 16.47
C SER A 4 -1.74 -10.38 15.43
N ILE A 5 -3.05 -10.36 15.69
CA ILE A 5 -4.05 -9.82 14.73
C ILE A 5 -4.18 -8.30 14.90
N ASP A 6 -4.15 -7.82 16.13
CA ASP A 6 -4.32 -6.40 16.48
C ASP A 6 -3.17 -5.54 15.92
N ALA A 7 -1.92 -5.96 16.16
CA ALA A 7 -0.74 -5.24 15.70
C ALA A 7 -0.67 -5.12 14.17
N ARG A 8 -1.15 -6.15 13.44
CA ARG A 8 -1.20 -6.13 11.98
C ARG A 8 -2.26 -5.15 11.49
N GLY A 9 -3.44 -5.13 12.12
CA GLY A 9 -4.52 -4.19 11.81
C GLY A 9 -4.08 -2.73 12.01
N LEU A 10 -3.46 -2.43 13.14
CA LEU A 10 -2.96 -1.09 13.47
C LEU A 10 -1.96 -0.55 12.45
N LEU A 11 -1.07 -1.40 11.93
CA LEU A 11 -0.12 -0.99 10.88
C LEU A 11 -0.81 -0.69 9.55
N ILE A 12 -1.81 -1.49 9.18
CA ILE A 12 -2.58 -1.30 7.94
C ILE A 12 -3.41 -0.02 8.03
N ASP A 13 -4.10 0.22 9.16
CA ASP A 13 -4.86 1.44 9.37
C ASP A 13 -3.95 2.68 9.42
N GLY A 14 -2.79 2.61 10.06
CA GLY A 14 -1.84 3.73 10.06
C GLY A 14 -1.33 4.08 8.65
N VAL A 15 -1.13 3.09 7.78
CA VAL A 15 -0.79 3.34 6.37
C VAL A 15 -1.97 3.97 5.63
N ARG A 16 -3.19 3.48 5.86
CA ARG A 16 -4.42 4.02 5.26
C ARG A 16 -4.64 5.49 5.66
N GLU A 17 -4.50 5.80 6.94
CA GLU A 17 -4.63 7.17 7.46
C GLU A 17 -3.58 8.09 6.87
N GLY A 18 -2.30 7.68 6.84
CA GLY A 18 -1.24 8.48 6.21
C GLY A 18 -1.48 8.77 4.72
N ILE A 19 -2.02 7.81 3.97
CA ILE A 19 -2.44 8.04 2.57
C ILE A 19 -3.61 9.02 2.52
N ALA A 20 -4.60 8.87 3.40
CA ALA A 20 -5.81 9.70 3.42
C ALA A 20 -5.51 11.17 3.78
N GLU A 21 -4.54 11.41 4.68
CA GLU A 21 -4.06 12.74 5.05
C GLU A 21 -3.15 13.36 3.99
N GLY A 22 -2.67 12.57 3.03
CA GLY A 22 -1.67 13.00 2.04
C GLY A 22 -0.28 13.21 2.64
N SER A 23 -0.04 12.75 3.86
CA SER A 23 1.28 12.77 4.53
C SER A 23 2.18 11.62 4.05
N LEU A 24 1.58 10.57 3.46
CA LEU A 24 2.28 9.41 2.93
C LEU A 24 1.99 9.22 1.44
N GLU A 25 3.05 9.22 0.62
CA GLU A 25 2.93 8.88 -0.79
C GLU A 25 2.59 7.41 -1.00
N LEU A 26 1.85 7.13 -2.07
CA LEU A 26 1.35 5.78 -2.35
C LEU A 26 2.49 4.75 -2.48
N GLY A 27 3.61 5.13 -3.08
CA GLY A 27 4.77 4.25 -3.21
C GLY A 27 5.43 3.92 -1.87
N ALA A 28 5.61 4.94 -1.02
CA ALA A 28 6.12 4.77 0.33
C ALA A 28 5.19 3.88 1.16
N ALA A 29 3.87 4.06 1.03
CA ALA A 29 2.87 3.21 1.68
C ALA A 29 2.97 1.74 1.25
N VAL A 30 3.07 1.47 -0.04
CA VAL A 30 3.23 0.10 -0.57
C VAL A 30 4.52 -0.54 -0.06
N ARG A 31 5.63 0.20 -0.05
CA ARG A 31 6.90 -0.27 0.50
C ARG A 31 6.78 -0.60 1.99
N ARG A 32 6.08 0.25 2.74
CA ARG A 32 5.83 0.06 4.18
C ARG A 32 5.01 -1.19 4.46
N LEU A 33 3.90 -1.38 3.73
CA LEU A 33 3.09 -2.60 3.80
C LEU A 33 3.90 -3.85 3.46
N ARG A 34 4.79 -3.78 2.46
CA ARG A 34 5.66 -4.92 2.12
C ARG A 34 6.64 -5.26 3.24
N VAL A 35 7.33 -4.27 3.81
CA VAL A 35 8.40 -4.50 4.80
C VAL A 35 7.83 -4.82 6.18
N GLU A 36 6.85 -4.05 6.64
CA GLU A 36 6.34 -4.13 8.02
C GLU A 36 5.26 -5.21 8.17
N VAL A 37 4.36 -5.34 7.18
CA VAL A 37 3.20 -6.23 7.28
C VAL A 37 3.44 -7.57 6.59
N ALA A 38 3.93 -7.55 5.34
CA ALA A 38 4.21 -8.79 4.60
C ALA A 38 5.55 -9.42 4.99
N LYS A 39 6.54 -8.62 5.40
CA LYS A 39 7.93 -9.04 5.69
C LYS A 39 8.56 -9.85 4.54
N MET A 40 8.27 -9.42 3.30
CA MET A 40 8.66 -10.13 2.08
C MET A 40 9.59 -9.30 1.20
N GLN A 41 10.44 -10.00 0.43
CA GLN A 41 11.22 -9.37 -0.63
C GLN A 41 10.31 -8.96 -1.80
N GLN A 42 10.76 -7.99 -2.60
CA GLN A 42 9.99 -7.45 -3.73
C GLN A 42 9.54 -8.53 -4.71
N THR A 43 10.40 -9.50 -5.03
CA THR A 43 10.09 -10.59 -5.94
C THR A 43 8.95 -11.48 -5.42
N GLN A 44 8.98 -11.81 -4.14
CA GLN A 44 7.99 -12.66 -3.49
C GLN A 44 6.66 -11.93 -3.33
N PHE A 45 6.72 -10.65 -2.94
CA PHE A 45 5.55 -9.80 -2.80
C PHE A 45 4.86 -9.52 -4.13
N ALA A 46 5.63 -9.27 -5.20
CA ALA A 46 5.10 -9.09 -6.56
C ALA A 46 4.35 -10.35 -7.05
N ARG A 47 4.94 -11.54 -6.84
CA ARG A 47 4.29 -12.82 -7.16
C ARG A 47 2.98 -13.01 -6.38
N MET A 48 2.99 -12.69 -5.08
CA MET A 48 1.79 -12.77 -4.24
C MET A 48 0.67 -11.83 -4.73
N CYS A 49 1.02 -10.61 -5.11
CA CYS A 49 0.08 -9.62 -5.63
C CYS A 49 -0.26 -9.83 -7.12
N LYS A 50 0.31 -10.85 -7.78
CA LYS A 50 0.15 -11.13 -9.22
C LYS A 50 0.49 -9.93 -10.12
N VAL A 51 1.53 -9.18 -9.74
CA VAL A 51 2.09 -8.07 -10.52
C VAL A 51 3.53 -8.37 -10.91
N SER A 52 4.04 -7.72 -11.96
CA SER A 52 5.46 -7.86 -12.30
C SER A 52 6.33 -7.17 -11.25
N VAL A 53 7.54 -7.69 -11.02
CA VAL A 53 8.50 -7.09 -10.07
C VAL A 53 8.83 -5.65 -10.47
N ARG A 54 8.97 -5.39 -11.78
CA ARG A 54 9.16 -4.05 -12.33
C ARG A 54 8.00 -3.11 -11.99
N THR A 55 6.76 -3.58 -12.15
CA THR A 55 5.56 -2.81 -11.79
C THR A 55 5.54 -2.50 -10.29
N LEU A 56 5.91 -3.47 -9.44
CA LEU A 56 6.01 -3.22 -8.00
C LEU A 56 7.07 -2.17 -7.67
N ILE A 57 8.26 -2.26 -8.29
CA ILE A 57 9.35 -1.28 -8.08
C ILE A 57 8.90 0.13 -8.50
N GLN A 58 8.27 0.26 -9.67
CA GLN A 58 7.72 1.53 -10.16
C GLN A 58 6.67 2.11 -9.19
N ILE A 59 5.75 1.27 -8.71
CA ILE A 59 4.79 1.67 -7.68
C ILE A 59 5.52 2.15 -6.41
N GLU A 60 6.49 1.38 -5.90
CA GLU A 60 7.24 1.72 -4.68
C GLU A 60 8.07 3.00 -4.80
N GLN A 61 8.60 3.29 -5.99
CA GLN A 61 9.36 4.50 -6.28
C GLN A 61 8.46 5.72 -6.50
N GLY A 62 7.14 5.53 -6.60
CA GLY A 62 6.23 6.60 -7.02
C GLY A 62 6.47 7.05 -8.47
N ASP A 63 7.23 6.27 -9.23
CA ASP A 63 7.62 6.59 -10.60
C ASP A 63 6.75 5.80 -11.59
N GLY A 64 6.06 6.52 -12.46
CA GLY A 64 5.15 5.99 -13.46
C GLY A 64 3.67 6.16 -13.16
N ASN A 65 2.83 5.72 -14.10
CA ASN A 65 1.37 5.77 -14.02
C ASN A 65 0.81 4.34 -13.83
N PRO A 66 0.89 3.76 -12.61
CA PRO A 66 0.37 2.43 -12.37
C PRO A 66 -1.14 2.40 -12.55
N THR A 67 -1.63 1.38 -13.25
CA THR A 67 -3.07 1.20 -13.43
C THR A 67 -3.76 0.97 -12.09
N LEU A 68 -5.02 1.42 -11.96
CA LEU A 68 -5.86 1.12 -10.78
C LEU A 68 -5.93 -0.39 -10.50
N LYS A 69 -5.88 -1.22 -11.53
CA LYS A 69 -5.83 -2.69 -11.42
C LYS A 69 -4.58 -3.15 -10.68
N SER A 70 -3.41 -2.62 -11.03
CA SER A 70 -2.14 -2.97 -10.36
C SER A 70 -2.11 -2.51 -8.91
N LEU A 71 -2.63 -1.30 -8.64
CA LEU A 71 -2.71 -0.77 -7.27
C LEU A 71 -3.65 -1.62 -6.42
N ASN A 72 -4.87 -1.89 -6.92
CA ASN A 72 -5.82 -2.77 -6.23
C ASN A 72 -5.25 -4.17 -5.99
N ALA A 73 -4.46 -4.72 -6.92
CA ALA A 73 -3.82 -6.02 -6.74
C ALA A 73 -2.79 -6.03 -5.60
N VAL A 74 -2.07 -4.93 -5.40
CA VAL A 74 -1.10 -4.75 -4.31
C VAL A 74 -1.77 -4.52 -2.96
N PHE A 75 -2.93 -3.85 -2.93
CA PHE A 75 -3.67 -3.57 -1.70
C PHE A 75 -4.58 -4.72 -1.24
N LYS A 76 -5.02 -5.57 -2.18
CA LYS A 76 -5.92 -6.72 -1.92
C LYS A 76 -5.46 -7.66 -0.79
N PRO A 77 -4.17 -8.05 -0.66
CA PRO A 77 -3.70 -8.91 0.44
C PRO A 77 -3.83 -8.29 1.84
N PHE A 78 -4.02 -6.98 1.91
CA PHE A 78 -4.18 -6.23 3.16
C PHE A 78 -5.64 -5.85 3.43
N GLY A 79 -6.59 -6.31 2.60
CA GLY A 79 -8.00 -5.90 2.72
C GLY A 79 -8.26 -4.45 2.28
N LEU A 80 -7.31 -3.82 1.58
CA LEU A 80 -7.41 -2.45 1.10
C LEU A 80 -7.73 -2.42 -0.40
N GLN A 81 -8.36 -1.33 -0.83
CA GLN A 81 -8.62 -1.05 -2.25
C GLN A 81 -8.53 0.45 -2.51
N MET A 82 -8.17 0.83 -3.74
CA MET A 82 -8.22 2.22 -4.19
C MET A 82 -9.68 2.67 -4.27
N GLY A 83 -9.96 3.83 -3.71
CA GLY A 83 -11.31 4.42 -3.68
C GLY A 83 -11.27 5.93 -3.85
N VAL A 84 -12.42 6.49 -4.19
CA VAL A 84 -12.60 7.95 -4.29
C VAL A 84 -12.74 8.49 -2.87
N VAL A 85 -11.85 9.40 -2.48
CA VAL A 85 -11.91 10.12 -1.20
C VAL A 85 -12.25 11.59 -1.44
N ARG A 86 -12.75 12.28 -0.40
CA ARG A 86 -12.91 13.74 -0.48
C ARG A 86 -11.53 14.36 -0.65
N ARG A 87 -11.40 15.26 -1.63
CA ARG A 87 -10.16 16.02 -1.80
C ARG A 87 -9.94 16.85 -0.52
N ALA A 88 -8.83 16.60 0.18
CA ALA A 88 -8.40 17.47 1.27
C ALA A 88 -8.30 18.89 0.71
N THR A 89 -9.18 19.77 1.18
CA THR A 89 -9.16 21.16 0.75
C THR A 89 -7.99 21.77 1.49
N LYS A 90 -6.90 22.10 0.79
CA LYS A 90 -5.95 23.09 1.31
C LYS A 90 -6.75 24.38 1.40
N VAL A 91 -7.30 24.66 2.58
CA VAL A 91 -7.78 26.00 2.92
C VAL A 91 -6.53 26.86 2.80
N ARG A 92 -6.52 27.67 1.74
CA ARG A 92 -5.42 28.54 1.37
C ARG A 92 -5.74 29.94 1.85
#